data_AF-A0A1M7R6E2-F1
#
_entry.id   AF-A0A1M7R6E2-F1
#
_cell.length_a   1.000
_cell.length_b   1.000
_cell.length_c   1.000
_cell.angle_alpha   90.00
_cell.angle_beta   90.00
_cell.angle_gamma   90.00
#
_symmetry.space_group_name_H-M   'P 1'
#
loop_
_entity.id
_entity.type
_entity.pdbx_description
1 polymer ?
#
loop_
_entity_poly.entity_id
_entity_poly.type
_entity_poly.pdbx_seq_one_letter_code
_entity_poly.pdbx_strand_id
1 'polypeptide(L)'
;MKKIVYLTFIWCIITGVVYSQTAQDATEEKELLKAIDVFTNANHQHWYDLEKLMNSLPDSEIVQRTEKFRNAAFIKAFNIFSQTNGDKYAAVRSAKFAQYAPPPPALLALDWDTTSLRTPGSLTANIDLFSLVLLRTFDPTMTAQIAGSMFTMAIFSDSTLQHNALRYYRTKGLYGTLVYTRHLSGDLWQVWAADHILAVSFRYDVRLGIITAPSRTKLEDPAYTKLQWPHSIAKPADETVRLTDDLAQSIWDSYPATGYENEDSYFHYRQLQTVKLAAFLNDNRSRYRAAREHELHSLAQPPAPATLSGFKELTTAEDDITPYRDSVYNAATFLYPRQWAAAIQMAALSYFQLNTKDYARRVQHNAIFGLNSYARRLNDNEWEVWNVGALDACCYVWDLMSGHISKVRYWVREETKS
;
A
#
# COMPACT_ATOMS: atom_id res chain seq x y z
N MET A 1 -12.11 -7.48 -25.01
CA MET A 1 -11.32 -8.07 -23.91
C MET A 1 -12.02 -7.80 -22.59
N LYS A 2 -12.18 -8.83 -21.77
CA LYS A 2 -13.09 -8.89 -20.62
C LYS A 2 -12.83 -7.77 -19.61
N LYS A 3 -13.87 -6.98 -19.28
CA LYS A 3 -13.93 -6.00 -18.17
C LYS A 3 -13.77 -6.63 -16.76
N ILE A 4 -13.27 -7.87 -16.68
CA ILE A 4 -13.32 -8.78 -15.52
C ILE A 4 -11.94 -8.94 -14.85
N VAL A 5 -10.88 -8.31 -15.40
CA VAL A 5 -9.52 -8.38 -14.81
C VAL A 5 -9.26 -7.25 -13.81
N TYR A 6 -10.11 -6.22 -13.77
CA TYR A 6 -9.75 -4.91 -13.18
C TYR A 6 -10.01 -4.74 -11.69
N LEU A 7 -10.85 -5.55 -11.03
CA LEU A 7 -11.08 -5.41 -9.58
C LEU A 7 -10.30 -6.41 -8.70
N THR A 8 -9.85 -7.54 -9.25
CA THR A 8 -9.26 -8.61 -8.43
C THR A 8 -7.72 -8.60 -8.47
N PHE A 9 -7.11 -8.02 -9.50
CA PHE A 9 -5.65 -8.01 -9.67
C PHE A 9 -4.97 -6.73 -9.13
N ILE A 10 -5.74 -5.65 -8.94
CA ILE A 10 -5.23 -4.33 -8.54
C ILE A 10 -5.46 -4.02 -7.07
N TRP A 11 -6.32 -4.79 -6.39
CA TRP A 11 -6.40 -4.83 -4.93
C TRP A 11 -5.24 -5.58 -4.26
N CYS A 12 -4.33 -6.11 -5.08
CA CYS A 12 -3.42 -7.19 -4.78
C CYS A 12 -1.95 -6.77 -4.88
N ILE A 13 -1.68 -5.57 -5.36
CA ILE A 13 -0.32 -5.07 -5.58
C ILE A 13 -0.16 -3.79 -4.76
N ILE A 14 0.55 -3.95 -3.64
CA ILE A 14 1.09 -2.91 -2.75
C ILE A 14 0.05 -2.32 -1.78
N THR A 15 -0.28 -3.10 -0.75
CA THR A 15 -0.53 -2.54 0.59
C THR A 15 0.52 -3.10 1.53
N GLY A 16 1.77 -2.67 1.37
CA GLY A 16 2.65 -2.61 2.52
C GLY A 16 2.10 -1.51 3.39
N VAL A 17 1.22 -1.81 4.36
CA VAL A 17 0.73 -0.79 5.29
C VAL A 17 1.95 -0.27 6.02
N VAL A 18 2.45 0.88 5.58
CA VAL A 18 3.48 1.65 6.26
C VAL A 18 2.75 2.29 7.43
N TYR A 19 2.82 1.60 8.56
CA TYR A 19 2.54 2.21 9.85
C TYR A 19 3.78 3.00 10.19
N SER A 20 3.78 4.32 10.00
CA SER A 20 4.80 5.13 10.67
C SER A 20 4.29 5.36 12.09
N GLN A 21 4.92 4.77 13.10
CA GLN A 21 4.61 5.11 14.50
C GLN A 21 5.50 6.29 14.90
N THR A 22 5.00 7.53 14.79
CA THR A 22 5.69 8.69 15.40
C THR A 22 5.49 8.63 16.91
N ALA A 23 6.53 8.77 17.74
CA ALA A 23 6.45 8.55 19.19
C ALA A 23 5.40 9.38 19.97
N GLN A 24 4.95 10.53 19.43
CA GLN A 24 3.90 11.36 20.04
C GLN A 24 2.49 11.07 19.46
N ASP A 25 2.41 10.77 18.15
CA ASP A 25 1.18 10.31 17.49
C ASP A 25 0.92 8.81 17.69
N ALA A 26 1.91 8.06 18.18
CA ALA A 26 1.83 6.62 18.39
C ALA A 26 0.74 6.29 19.39
N THR A 27 0.43 7.17 20.35
CA THR A 27 -0.66 6.96 21.30
C THR A 27 -2.02 7.13 20.61
N GLU A 28 -2.25 8.23 19.89
CA GLU A 28 -3.53 8.48 19.20
C GLU A 28 -3.77 7.52 18.03
N GLU A 29 -2.74 7.21 17.25
CA GLU A 29 -2.81 6.23 16.17
C GLU A 29 -3.07 4.82 16.72
N LYS A 30 -2.41 4.41 17.82
CA LYS A 30 -2.67 3.12 18.48
C LYS A 30 -4.09 3.05 19.06
N GLU A 31 -4.56 4.13 19.68
CA GLU A 31 -5.95 4.21 20.16
C GLU A 31 -6.95 4.09 19.02
N LEU A 32 -6.69 4.77 17.91
CA LEU A 32 -7.54 4.71 16.72
C LEU A 32 -7.52 3.31 16.11
N LEU A 33 -6.35 2.68 15.99
CA LEU A 33 -6.23 1.28 15.54
C LEU A 33 -6.99 0.33 16.44
N LYS A 34 -6.89 0.49 17.77
CA LYS A 34 -7.68 -0.30 18.73
C LYS A 34 -9.19 -0.07 18.55
N ALA A 35 -9.62 1.17 18.31
CA ALA A 35 -11.02 1.48 18.05
C ALA A 35 -11.50 0.83 16.74
N ILE A 36 -10.66 0.83 15.70
CA ILE A 36 -10.92 0.12 14.43
C ILE A 36 -11.02 -1.38 14.67
N ASP A 37 -10.11 -1.99 15.45
CA ASP A 37 -10.16 -3.42 15.78
C ASP A 37 -11.46 -3.79 16.50
N VAL A 38 -11.87 -2.98 17.49
CA VAL A 38 -13.14 -3.17 18.20
C VAL A 38 -14.33 -3.08 17.25
N PHE A 39 -14.36 -2.06 16.38
CA PHE A 39 -15.41 -1.87 15.38
C PHE A 39 -15.49 -3.05 14.41
N THR A 40 -14.36 -3.43 13.81
CA THR A 40 -14.32 -4.48 12.79
C THR A 40 -14.63 -5.85 13.36
N ASN A 41 -14.19 -6.16 14.59
CA ASN A 41 -14.56 -7.38 15.30
C ASN A 41 -16.06 -7.42 15.64
N ALA A 42 -16.64 -6.32 16.12
CA ALA A 42 -18.07 -6.24 16.43
C ALA A 42 -18.96 -6.37 15.18
N ASN A 43 -18.45 -6.00 14.01
CA ASN A 43 -19.18 -6.02 12.73
C ASN A 43 -18.68 -7.12 11.78
N HIS A 44 -17.93 -8.10 12.29
CA HIS A 44 -17.28 -9.15 11.49
C HIS A 44 -18.28 -9.97 10.67
N GLN A 45 -19.40 -10.37 11.28
CA GLN A 45 -20.45 -11.09 10.55
C GLN A 45 -21.09 -10.23 9.45
N HIS A 46 -21.33 -8.94 9.69
CA HIS A 46 -21.88 -8.04 8.68
C HIS A 46 -20.94 -7.86 7.48
N TRP A 47 -19.62 -7.93 7.69
CA TRP A 47 -18.65 -7.96 6.59
C TRP A 47 -18.77 -9.24 5.77
N TYR A 48 -18.86 -10.42 6.41
CA TYR A 48 -19.05 -11.67 5.67
C TYR A 48 -20.37 -11.71 4.90
N ASP A 49 -21.45 -11.20 5.48
CA ASP A 49 -22.74 -11.10 4.79
C ASP A 49 -22.64 -10.18 3.57
N LEU A 50 -21.90 -9.06 3.69
CA LEU A 50 -21.62 -8.16 2.58
C LEU A 50 -20.76 -8.85 1.51
N GLU A 51 -19.69 -9.55 1.88
CA GLU A 51 -18.84 -10.31 0.96
C GLU A 51 -19.68 -11.32 0.17
N LYS A 52 -20.49 -12.13 0.87
CA LYS A 52 -21.38 -13.13 0.26
C LYS A 52 -22.37 -12.47 -0.71
N LEU A 53 -22.98 -11.36 -0.31
CA LEU A 53 -23.89 -10.59 -1.15
C LEU A 53 -23.17 -10.08 -2.40
N MET A 54 -22.01 -9.44 -2.26
CA MET A 54 -21.25 -8.89 -3.40
C MET A 54 -20.79 -9.97 -4.37
N ASN A 55 -20.46 -11.16 -3.87
CA ASN A 55 -20.06 -12.31 -4.69
C ASN A 55 -21.24 -12.98 -5.41
N SER A 56 -22.48 -12.82 -4.91
CA SER A 56 -23.68 -13.34 -5.57
C SER A 56 -24.19 -12.48 -6.73
N LEU A 57 -23.70 -11.24 -6.86
CA LEU A 57 -24.18 -10.29 -7.86
C LEU A 57 -23.32 -10.34 -9.13
N PRO A 58 -23.93 -10.27 -10.34
CA PRO A 58 -23.18 -10.29 -11.58
C PRO A 58 -22.35 -9.01 -11.77
N ASP A 59 -21.15 -9.14 -12.34
CA ASP A 59 -20.23 -8.02 -12.61
C ASP A 59 -20.81 -6.96 -13.56
N SER A 60 -21.81 -7.31 -14.37
CA SER A 60 -22.49 -6.41 -15.31
C SER A 60 -23.44 -5.40 -14.64
N GLU A 61 -23.84 -5.63 -13.40
CA GLU A 61 -24.85 -4.81 -12.70
C GLU A 61 -24.23 -3.79 -11.73
N ILE A 62 -23.30 -2.96 -12.23
CA ILE A 62 -22.52 -2.01 -11.40
C ILE A 62 -23.42 -1.10 -10.56
N VAL A 63 -24.49 -0.54 -11.14
CA VAL A 63 -25.41 0.37 -10.42
C VAL A 63 -26.07 -0.33 -9.23
N GLN A 64 -26.61 -1.53 -9.45
CA GLN A 64 -27.26 -2.31 -8.38
C GLN A 64 -26.25 -2.74 -7.32
N ARG A 65 -25.03 -3.13 -7.71
CA ARG A 65 -23.95 -3.47 -6.77
C ARG A 65 -23.56 -2.28 -5.91
N THR A 66 -23.37 -1.11 -6.51
CA THR A 66 -23.09 0.13 -5.79
C THR A 66 -24.18 0.48 -4.79
N GLU A 67 -25.45 0.40 -5.19
CA GLU A 67 -26.58 0.67 -4.31
C GLU A 67 -26.65 -0.33 -3.14
N LYS A 68 -26.53 -1.64 -3.42
CA LYS A 68 -26.53 -2.69 -2.39
C LYS A 68 -25.35 -2.54 -1.43
N PHE A 69 -24.16 -2.19 -1.94
CA PHE A 69 -22.99 -1.91 -1.12
C PHE A 69 -23.25 -0.74 -0.16
N ARG A 70 -23.68 0.42 -0.68
CA ARG A 70 -23.97 1.62 0.14
C ARG A 70 -25.00 1.36 1.24
N ASN A 71 -25.96 0.48 0.98
CA ASN A 71 -27.05 0.17 1.91
C ASN A 71 -26.75 -0.99 2.88
N ALA A 72 -25.60 -1.65 2.74
CA ALA A 72 -25.23 -2.79 3.58
C ALA A 72 -25.02 -2.40 5.05
N ALA A 73 -25.34 -3.31 5.97
CA ALA A 73 -25.25 -3.08 7.41
C ALA A 73 -23.83 -2.66 7.83
N PHE A 74 -22.81 -3.34 7.30
CA PHE A 74 -21.41 -3.01 7.56
C PHE A 74 -21.06 -1.57 7.13
N ILE A 75 -21.52 -1.13 5.97
CA ILE A 75 -21.23 0.22 5.44
C ILE A 75 -21.94 1.30 6.26
N LYS A 76 -23.18 1.06 6.70
CA LYS A 76 -23.87 1.96 7.62
C LYS A 76 -23.12 2.09 8.95
N ALA A 77 -22.67 0.98 9.52
CA ALA A 77 -21.89 0.97 10.75
C ALA A 77 -20.53 1.68 10.57
N PHE A 78 -19.85 1.45 9.44
CA PHE A 78 -18.61 2.15 9.08
C PHE A 78 -18.80 3.67 9.01
N ASN A 79 -19.87 4.15 8.37
CA ASN A 79 -20.13 5.58 8.28
C ASN A 79 -20.33 6.23 9.67
N ILE A 80 -21.05 5.55 10.58
CA ILE A 80 -21.21 6.01 11.97
C ILE A 80 -19.87 6.01 12.71
N PHE A 81 -19.09 4.92 12.57
CA PHE A 81 -17.76 4.81 13.16
C PHE A 81 -16.83 5.94 12.69
N SER A 82 -16.77 6.20 11.39
CA SER A 82 -15.94 7.24 10.78
C SER A 82 -16.35 8.65 11.22
N GLN A 83 -17.65 8.92 11.35
CA GLN A 83 -18.13 10.20 11.91
C GLN A 83 -17.73 10.37 13.38
N THR A 84 -17.90 9.31 14.18
CA THR A 84 -17.60 9.31 15.62
C THR A 84 -16.11 9.50 15.90
N ASN A 85 -15.24 8.91 15.07
CA ASN A 85 -13.79 8.99 15.22
C ASN A 85 -13.15 10.05 14.30
N GLY A 86 -13.96 10.89 13.65
CA GLY A 86 -13.49 11.82 12.63
C GLY A 86 -12.40 12.77 13.11
N ASP A 87 -12.53 13.32 14.33
CA ASP A 87 -11.53 14.23 14.90
C ASP A 87 -10.18 13.52 15.11
N LYS A 88 -10.20 12.27 15.60
CA LYS A 88 -8.98 11.44 15.77
C LYS A 88 -8.34 11.13 14.41
N TYR A 89 -9.15 10.78 13.41
CA TYR A 89 -8.66 10.59 12.04
C TYR A 89 -8.01 11.87 11.49
N ALA A 90 -8.68 13.01 11.62
CA ALA A 90 -8.20 14.29 11.13
C ALA A 90 -6.88 14.68 11.79
N ALA A 91 -6.74 14.48 13.11
CA ALA A 91 -5.50 14.75 13.85
C ALA A 91 -4.35 13.88 13.34
N VAL A 92 -4.50 12.55 13.39
CA VAL A 92 -3.44 11.59 13.01
C VAL A 92 -3.03 11.79 11.54
N ARG A 93 -3.99 11.84 10.61
CA ARG A 93 -3.69 12.00 9.18
C ARG A 93 -3.10 13.37 8.88
N SER A 94 -3.59 14.47 9.48
CA SER A 94 -3.00 15.78 9.24
C SER A 94 -1.55 15.85 9.72
N ALA A 95 -1.23 15.24 10.87
CA ALA A 95 0.14 15.15 11.36
C ALA A 95 1.06 14.43 10.37
N LYS A 96 0.60 13.32 9.77
CA LYS A 96 1.35 12.61 8.70
C LYS A 96 1.48 13.45 7.43
N PHE A 97 0.39 14.04 6.97
CA PHE A 97 0.38 14.82 5.73
C PHE A 97 1.28 16.05 5.84
N ALA A 98 1.40 16.66 7.02
CA ALA A 98 2.27 17.81 7.27
C ALA A 98 3.79 17.50 7.19
N GLN A 99 4.18 16.22 7.16
CA GLN A 99 5.58 15.80 6.98
C GLN A 99 6.05 15.95 5.53
N TYR A 100 5.11 15.90 4.58
CA TYR A 100 5.41 15.91 3.15
C TYR A 100 5.61 17.34 2.63
N ALA A 101 6.46 17.45 1.62
CA ALA A 101 6.73 18.70 0.94
C ALA A 101 5.50 19.14 0.12
N PRO A 102 5.28 20.46 -0.03
CA PRO A 102 4.38 20.97 -1.06
C PRO A 102 4.92 20.63 -2.46
N PRO A 103 4.05 20.55 -3.49
CA PRO A 103 4.50 20.26 -4.85
C PRO A 103 5.42 21.37 -5.35
N PRO A 104 6.45 21.04 -6.16
CA PRO A 104 7.30 22.06 -6.76
C PRO A 104 6.47 23.01 -7.64
N PRO A 105 6.78 24.32 -7.68
CA PRO A 105 5.99 25.29 -8.44
C PRO A 105 5.81 24.93 -9.92
N ALA A 106 6.83 24.32 -10.52
CA ALA A 106 6.80 23.92 -11.92
C ALA A 106 5.78 22.79 -12.19
N LEU A 107 5.49 21.91 -11.21
CA LEU A 107 4.42 20.91 -11.33
C LEU A 107 3.03 21.55 -11.37
N LEU A 108 2.83 22.64 -10.61
CA LEU A 108 1.57 23.37 -10.61
C LEU A 108 1.34 24.18 -11.89
N ALA A 109 2.41 24.50 -12.62
CA ALA A 109 2.35 25.25 -13.87
C ALA A 109 2.02 24.38 -15.10
N LEU A 110 1.97 23.06 -14.94
CA LEU A 110 1.60 22.14 -16.02
C LEU A 110 0.12 22.21 -16.37
N ASP A 111 -0.23 21.68 -17.54
CA ASP A 111 -1.62 21.47 -17.94
C ASP A 111 -2.23 20.28 -17.20
N TRP A 112 -3.32 20.51 -16.47
CA TRP A 112 -4.06 19.49 -15.73
C TRP A 112 -5.41 19.18 -16.38
N ASP A 113 -5.61 17.92 -16.77
CA ASP A 113 -6.92 17.40 -17.15
C ASP A 113 -7.72 17.05 -15.90
N THR A 114 -8.83 17.77 -15.70
CA THR A 114 -9.73 17.61 -14.56
C THR A 114 -11.00 16.84 -14.90
N THR A 115 -11.17 16.44 -16.17
CA THR A 115 -12.42 15.86 -16.69
C THR A 115 -12.31 14.37 -16.98
N SER A 116 -11.17 13.89 -17.48
CA SER A 116 -11.02 12.48 -17.89
C SER A 116 -11.22 11.48 -16.76
N LEU A 117 -10.96 11.90 -15.52
CA LEU A 117 -11.10 11.07 -14.32
C LEU A 117 -12.46 11.26 -13.62
N ARG A 118 -13.42 11.98 -14.22
CA ARG A 118 -14.72 12.28 -13.62
C ARG A 118 -15.92 11.85 -14.46
N THR A 119 -15.69 10.97 -15.44
CA THR A 119 -16.75 10.46 -16.32
C THR A 119 -17.84 9.74 -15.53
N PRO A 120 -19.13 10.10 -15.67
CA PRO A 120 -20.22 9.39 -15.00
C PRO A 120 -20.22 7.88 -15.28
N GLY A 121 -20.44 7.06 -14.24
CA GLY A 121 -20.44 5.60 -14.37
C GLY A 121 -19.06 4.95 -14.52
N SER A 122 -17.97 5.72 -14.47
CA SER A 122 -16.61 5.19 -14.42
C SER A 122 -16.29 4.63 -13.02
N LEU A 123 -15.17 3.91 -12.90
CA LEU A 123 -14.62 3.48 -11.61
C LEU A 123 -14.39 4.66 -10.66
N THR A 124 -13.97 5.81 -11.18
CA THR A 124 -13.67 7.01 -10.40
C THR A 124 -14.92 7.79 -9.99
N ALA A 125 -16.09 7.49 -10.56
CA ALA A 125 -17.36 8.09 -10.16
C ALA A 125 -17.83 7.66 -8.75
N ASN A 126 -17.32 6.52 -8.25
CA ASN A 126 -17.62 5.99 -6.91
C ASN A 126 -16.37 5.94 -6.03
N ILE A 127 -15.42 6.84 -6.26
CA ILE A 127 -14.14 6.86 -5.53
C ILE A 127 -14.33 7.11 -4.02
N ASP A 128 -15.44 7.71 -3.62
CA ASP A 128 -15.82 7.91 -2.22
C ASP A 128 -16.00 6.60 -1.45
N LEU A 129 -16.41 5.51 -2.12
CA LEU A 129 -16.57 4.19 -1.51
C LEU A 129 -15.25 3.57 -1.07
N PHE A 130 -14.13 4.04 -1.60
CA PHE A 130 -12.80 3.59 -1.22
C PHE A 130 -12.34 4.16 0.13
N SER A 131 -13.10 5.07 0.74
CA SER A 131 -12.87 5.48 2.13
C SER A 131 -12.77 4.27 3.08
N LEU A 132 -13.50 3.19 2.81
CA LEU A 132 -13.41 1.96 3.60
C LEU A 132 -12.03 1.29 3.52
N VAL A 133 -11.39 1.26 2.35
CA VAL A 133 -10.05 0.65 2.23
C VAL A 133 -8.95 1.52 2.86
N LEU A 134 -9.27 2.79 3.13
CA LEU A 134 -8.40 3.73 3.80
C LEU A 134 -8.64 3.79 5.32
N LEU A 135 -9.48 2.90 5.86
CA LEU A 135 -9.81 2.81 7.29
C LEU A 135 -8.57 2.74 8.17
N ARG A 136 -7.55 1.98 7.75
CA ARG A 136 -6.27 1.77 8.45
C ARG A 136 -5.09 2.52 7.80
N THR A 137 -5.40 3.49 6.93
CA THR A 137 -4.40 4.26 6.19
C THR A 137 -4.30 5.68 6.76
N PHE A 138 -3.11 6.04 7.23
CA PHE A 138 -2.82 7.35 7.81
C PHE A 138 -1.80 8.15 7.00
N ASP A 139 -0.87 7.46 6.34
CA ASP A 139 0.18 8.07 5.53
C ASP A 139 -0.32 8.40 4.10
N PRO A 140 -0.02 9.60 3.56
CA PRO A 140 -0.48 10.02 2.23
C PRO A 140 0.12 9.18 1.10
N THR A 141 1.28 8.55 1.25
CA THR A 141 1.88 7.68 0.23
C THR A 141 1.01 6.47 -0.05
N MET A 142 0.46 5.84 0.99
CA MET A 142 -0.45 4.71 0.81
C MET A 142 -1.77 5.16 0.17
N THR A 143 -2.32 6.29 0.62
CA THR A 143 -3.51 6.90 -0.02
C THR A 143 -3.26 7.19 -1.49
N ALA A 144 -2.10 7.75 -1.83
CA ALA A 144 -1.66 8.03 -3.19
C ALA A 144 -1.45 6.76 -4.04
N GLN A 145 -0.92 5.68 -3.47
CA GLN A 145 -0.78 4.39 -4.15
C GLN A 145 -2.14 3.78 -4.51
N ILE A 146 -3.07 3.77 -3.56
CA ILE A 146 -4.44 3.24 -3.77
C ILE A 146 -5.16 4.10 -4.82
N ALA A 147 -5.19 5.42 -4.63
CA ALA A 147 -5.83 6.35 -5.55
C ALA A 147 -5.19 6.30 -6.95
N GLY A 148 -3.85 6.31 -7.01
CA GLY A 148 -3.08 6.27 -8.23
C GLY A 148 -3.32 4.99 -9.03
N SER A 149 -3.42 3.83 -8.38
CA SER A 149 -3.79 2.58 -9.05
C SER A 149 -5.20 2.65 -9.67
N MET A 150 -6.16 3.28 -8.99
CA MET A 150 -7.49 3.51 -9.54
C MET A 150 -7.50 4.46 -10.74
N PHE A 151 -6.80 5.58 -10.63
CA PHE A 151 -6.71 6.56 -11.71
C PHE A 151 -6.01 5.98 -12.92
N THR A 152 -4.91 5.24 -12.72
CA THR A 152 -4.15 4.56 -13.77
C THR A 152 -5.05 3.59 -14.57
N MET A 153 -5.89 2.81 -13.88
CA MET A 153 -6.87 1.96 -14.57
C MET A 153 -7.82 2.77 -15.44
N ALA A 154 -8.36 3.87 -14.91
CA ALA A 154 -9.27 4.73 -15.67
C ALA A 154 -8.56 5.35 -16.88
N ILE A 155 -7.34 5.85 -16.71
CA ILE A 155 -6.51 6.45 -17.77
C ILE A 155 -6.26 5.45 -18.90
N PHE A 156 -5.80 4.24 -18.58
CA PHE A 156 -5.41 3.26 -19.60
C PHE A 156 -6.56 2.34 -20.05
N SER A 157 -7.76 2.53 -19.50
CA SER A 157 -8.99 1.98 -20.08
C SER A 157 -9.46 2.76 -21.31
N ASP A 158 -8.97 3.98 -21.50
CA ASP A 158 -9.12 4.73 -22.75
C ASP A 158 -8.35 4.02 -23.87
N SER A 159 -9.05 3.62 -24.93
CA SER A 159 -8.47 2.90 -26.08
C SER A 159 -7.36 3.71 -26.77
N THR A 160 -7.41 5.05 -26.69
CA THR A 160 -6.37 5.91 -27.28
C THR A 160 -5.07 5.87 -26.48
N LEU A 161 -5.12 5.54 -25.19
CA LEU A 161 -3.96 5.53 -24.29
C LEU A 161 -3.49 4.13 -23.90
N GLN A 162 -4.28 3.09 -24.17
CA GLN A 162 -4.00 1.71 -23.75
C GLN A 162 -2.60 1.20 -24.16
N HIS A 163 -2.10 1.62 -25.31
CA HIS A 163 -0.76 1.25 -25.81
C HIS A 163 0.39 1.74 -24.90
N ASN A 164 0.16 2.79 -24.10
CA ASN A 164 1.14 3.35 -23.17
C ASN A 164 1.15 2.66 -21.80
N ALA A 165 0.21 1.74 -21.53
CA ALA A 165 0.08 1.11 -20.21
C ALA A 165 1.34 0.32 -19.80
N LEU A 166 1.94 -0.44 -20.71
CA LEU A 166 3.13 -1.24 -20.40
C LEU A 166 4.33 -0.35 -20.06
N ARG A 167 4.52 0.73 -20.83
CA ARG A 167 5.56 1.73 -20.57
C ARG A 167 5.38 2.35 -19.19
N TYR A 168 4.15 2.74 -18.85
CA TYR A 168 3.80 3.23 -17.51
C TYR A 168 4.21 2.27 -16.39
N TYR A 169 3.80 1.00 -16.47
CA TYR A 169 4.14 0.04 -15.41
C TYR A 169 5.63 -0.23 -15.30
N ARG A 170 6.37 -0.26 -16.43
CA ARG A 170 7.83 -0.40 -16.44
C ARG A 170 8.51 0.80 -15.77
N THR A 171 8.12 2.02 -16.12
CA THR A 171 8.69 3.24 -15.53
C THR A 171 8.35 3.34 -14.04
N LYS A 172 7.10 3.11 -13.65
CA LYS A 172 6.71 3.09 -12.23
C LYS A 172 7.48 2.04 -11.43
N GLY A 173 7.72 0.86 -12.00
CA GLY A 173 8.50 -0.20 -11.35
C GLY A 173 10.00 0.12 -11.18
N LEU A 174 10.55 1.01 -12.02
CA LEU A 174 11.95 1.45 -11.94
C LEU A 174 12.15 2.62 -10.98
N TYR A 175 11.24 3.59 -11.01
CA TYR A 175 11.42 4.88 -10.35
C TYR A 175 10.56 5.07 -9.11
N GLY A 176 9.51 4.27 -8.95
CA GLY A 176 8.53 4.46 -7.89
C GLY A 176 7.66 5.70 -8.13
N THR A 177 7.31 6.38 -7.05
CA THR A 177 6.41 7.53 -7.04
C THR A 177 6.84 8.50 -5.95
N LEU A 178 6.92 9.79 -6.28
CA LEU A 178 7.08 10.88 -5.33
C LEU A 178 5.71 11.43 -4.94
N VAL A 179 5.55 11.80 -3.67
CA VAL A 179 4.29 12.24 -3.09
C VAL A 179 4.46 13.61 -2.47
N TYR A 180 3.54 14.52 -2.78
CA TYR A 180 3.52 15.87 -2.24
C TYR A 180 2.14 16.18 -1.67
N THR A 181 2.08 16.97 -0.62
CA THR A 181 0.82 17.36 0.01
C THR A 181 0.74 18.87 0.24
N ARG A 182 -0.47 19.40 0.30
CA ARG A 182 -0.73 20.78 0.70
C ARG A 182 -2.06 20.86 1.42
N HIS A 183 -2.08 21.49 2.59
CA HIS A 183 -3.32 21.80 3.27
C HIS A 183 -4.10 22.88 2.50
N LEU A 184 -5.40 22.67 2.29
CA LEU A 184 -6.27 23.61 1.60
C LEU A 184 -7.09 24.45 2.59
N SER A 185 -7.98 23.79 3.32
CA SER A 185 -8.85 24.38 4.34
C SER A 185 -9.54 23.28 5.15
N GLY A 186 -9.85 23.54 6.43
CA GLY A 186 -10.52 22.56 7.30
C GLY A 186 -9.81 21.21 7.28
N ASP A 187 -10.55 20.14 7.00
CA ASP A 187 -10.03 18.77 6.90
C ASP A 187 -9.58 18.38 5.46
N LEU A 188 -9.47 19.33 4.54
CA LEU A 188 -9.13 19.06 3.15
C LEU A 188 -7.64 19.29 2.86
N TRP A 189 -7.00 18.25 2.33
CA TRP A 189 -5.64 18.26 1.81
C TRP A 189 -5.64 17.96 0.32
N GLN A 190 -4.76 18.61 -0.44
CA GLN A 190 -4.45 18.23 -1.81
C GLN A 190 -3.24 17.31 -1.81
N VAL A 191 -3.31 16.23 -2.58
CA VAL A 191 -2.22 15.26 -2.75
C VAL A 191 -1.82 15.24 -4.22
N TRP A 192 -0.51 15.21 -4.50
CA TRP A 192 0.06 14.94 -5.81
C TRP A 192 0.91 13.69 -5.71
N ALA A 193 0.73 12.77 -6.64
CA ALA A 193 1.53 11.57 -6.78
C ALA A 193 2.13 11.56 -8.19
N ALA A 194 3.45 11.60 -8.28
CA ALA A 194 4.19 11.78 -9.52
C ALA A 194 5.13 10.61 -9.78
N ASP A 195 5.10 10.09 -11.00
CA ASP A 195 6.13 9.21 -11.55
C ASP A 195 6.84 9.89 -12.72
N HIS A 196 7.78 9.22 -13.39
CA HIS A 196 8.50 9.81 -14.53
C HIS A 196 7.67 9.96 -15.81
N ILE A 197 6.41 9.48 -15.85
CA ILE A 197 5.51 9.61 -17.00
C ILE A 197 4.43 10.67 -16.77
N LEU A 198 3.80 10.66 -15.60
CA LEU A 198 2.69 11.55 -15.28
C LEU A 198 2.58 11.81 -13.78
N ALA A 199 1.86 12.89 -13.46
CA ALA A 199 1.38 13.12 -12.11
C ALA A 199 -0.16 13.04 -12.06
N VAL A 200 -0.66 12.45 -10.98
CA VAL A 200 -2.07 12.51 -10.60
C VAL A 200 -2.22 13.40 -9.38
N SER A 201 -3.37 14.06 -9.27
CA SER A 201 -3.68 14.89 -8.13
C SER A 201 -5.14 14.77 -7.71
N PHE A 202 -5.41 14.80 -6.41
CA PHE A 202 -6.74 14.68 -5.84
C PHE A 202 -6.83 15.39 -4.49
N ARG A 203 -8.06 15.71 -4.09
CA ARG A 203 -8.38 16.20 -2.74
C ARG A 203 -8.69 15.02 -1.84
N TYR A 204 -8.19 15.08 -0.62
CA TYR A 204 -8.40 14.09 0.42
C TYR A 204 -8.98 14.76 1.66
N ASP A 205 -10.14 14.28 2.08
CA ASP A 205 -10.73 14.60 3.37
C ASP A 205 -10.06 13.71 4.43
N VAL A 206 -9.20 14.30 5.27
CA VAL A 206 -8.47 13.55 6.29
C VAL A 206 -9.38 13.04 7.42
N ARG A 207 -10.53 13.67 7.64
CA ARG A 207 -11.50 13.26 8.65
C ARG A 207 -12.23 11.99 8.23
N LEU A 208 -12.74 11.98 6.99
CA LEU A 208 -13.63 10.93 6.50
C LEU A 208 -12.96 9.92 5.56
N GLY A 209 -11.73 10.19 5.11
CA GLY A 209 -11.01 9.36 4.16
C GLY A 209 -11.57 9.41 2.74
N ILE A 210 -12.27 10.48 2.37
CA ILE A 210 -12.94 10.62 1.08
C ILE A 210 -11.98 11.29 0.08
N ILE A 211 -11.83 10.67 -1.09
CA ILE A 211 -11.08 11.24 -2.21
C ILE A 211 -12.04 11.94 -3.16
N THR A 212 -11.70 13.15 -3.59
CA THR A 212 -12.49 13.92 -4.57
C THR A 212 -11.61 14.67 -5.55
N ALA A 213 -12.25 15.25 -6.56
CA ALA A 213 -11.62 16.13 -7.54
C ALA A 213 -10.33 15.58 -8.18
N PRO A 214 -10.32 14.32 -8.67
CA PRO A 214 -9.14 13.78 -9.32
C PRO A 214 -8.81 14.55 -10.60
N SER A 215 -7.53 14.60 -10.92
CA SER A 215 -6.95 15.23 -12.10
C SER A 215 -5.60 14.59 -12.44
N ARG A 216 -5.11 14.81 -13.65
CA ARG A 216 -3.82 14.30 -14.11
C ARG A 216 -3.13 15.28 -15.04
N THR A 217 -1.81 15.19 -15.17
CA THR A 217 -1.08 15.84 -16.25
C THR A 217 -1.31 15.14 -17.58
N LYS A 218 -1.03 15.83 -18.69
CA LYS A 218 -0.95 15.19 -20.01
C LYS A 218 0.18 14.16 -20.02
N LEU A 219 -0.03 13.06 -20.74
CA LEU A 219 1.05 12.11 -21.02
C LEU A 219 2.03 12.76 -21.99
N GLU A 220 3.32 12.50 -21.80
CA GLU A 220 4.40 12.95 -22.69
C GLU A 220 4.54 14.47 -22.82
N ASP A 221 4.04 15.23 -21.83
CA ASP A 221 4.27 16.67 -21.79
C ASP A 221 5.79 16.97 -21.69
N PRO A 222 6.40 17.65 -22.69
CA PRO A 222 7.83 17.96 -22.64
C PRO A 222 8.23 18.89 -21.49
N ALA A 223 7.27 19.60 -20.88
CA ALA A 223 7.52 20.38 -19.67
C ALA A 223 7.64 19.47 -18.44
N TYR A 224 6.95 18.33 -18.42
CA TYR A 224 6.98 17.36 -17.31
C TYR A 224 8.38 16.75 -17.13
N THR A 225 9.03 16.36 -18.24
CA THR A 225 10.36 15.72 -18.21
C THR A 225 11.49 16.66 -17.79
N LYS A 226 11.23 17.97 -17.78
CA LYS A 226 12.19 19.02 -17.37
C LYS A 226 12.01 19.44 -15.90
N LEU A 227 11.01 18.89 -15.21
CA LEU A 227 10.77 19.19 -13.81
C LEU A 227 11.96 18.73 -12.96
N GLN A 228 12.34 19.60 -12.02
CA GLN A 228 13.21 19.23 -10.92
C GLN A 228 12.33 18.73 -9.78
N TRP A 229 12.66 17.54 -9.28
CA TRP A 229 11.86 16.82 -8.29
C TRP A 229 12.59 16.81 -6.95
N PRO A 230 12.19 17.67 -6.00
CA PRO A 230 12.76 17.64 -4.66
C PRO A 230 12.29 16.40 -3.89
N HIS A 231 12.90 16.17 -2.73
CA HIS A 231 12.45 15.17 -1.77
C HIS A 231 10.94 15.30 -1.47
N SER A 232 10.27 14.15 -1.33
CA SER A 232 8.84 14.09 -1.02
C SER A 232 8.58 14.44 0.44
N ILE A 233 9.51 14.12 1.33
CA ILE A 233 9.38 14.35 2.77
C ILE A 233 10.24 15.55 3.19
N ALA A 234 9.58 16.62 3.63
CA ALA A 234 10.26 17.83 4.10
C ALA A 234 10.59 17.79 5.60
N LYS A 235 9.80 17.06 6.39
CA LYS A 235 9.93 16.98 7.85
C LYS A 235 9.78 15.51 8.29
N PRO A 236 10.82 14.68 8.12
CA PRO A 236 10.73 13.28 8.48
C PRO A 236 10.51 13.14 9.99
N ALA A 237 9.51 12.35 10.33
CA ALA A 237 9.14 11.99 11.70
C ALA A 237 10.25 11.31 12.50
N ASP A 238 10.96 10.40 11.85
CA ASP A 238 11.94 9.51 12.45
C ASP A 238 12.97 9.07 11.39
N GLU A 239 13.89 8.21 11.81
CA GLU A 239 14.95 7.70 10.94
C GLU A 239 14.43 6.74 9.86
N THR A 240 13.38 5.96 10.14
CA THR A 240 12.77 5.04 9.17
C THR A 240 12.15 5.83 8.01
N VAL A 241 11.41 6.88 8.33
CA VAL A 241 10.80 7.80 7.35
C VAL A 241 11.87 8.52 6.54
N ARG A 242 12.92 9.02 7.18
CA ARG A 242 14.05 9.65 6.50
C ARG A 242 14.78 8.69 5.54
N LEU A 243 15.09 7.48 6.00
CA LEU A 243 15.78 6.47 5.20
C LEU A 243 14.94 6.04 3.99
N THR A 244 13.62 5.96 4.16
CA THR A 244 12.68 5.66 3.07
C THR A 244 12.69 6.76 2.01
N ASP A 245 12.67 8.04 2.42
CA ASP A 245 12.72 9.18 1.50
C ASP A 245 14.09 9.32 0.80
N ASP A 246 15.20 9.15 1.53
CA ASP A 246 16.55 9.11 0.95
C ASP A 246 16.68 8.03 -0.13
N LEU A 247 16.14 6.82 0.14
CA LEU A 247 16.12 5.72 -0.82
C LEU A 247 15.25 6.06 -2.03
N ALA A 248 14.04 6.58 -1.80
CA ALA A 248 13.12 6.96 -2.87
C ALA A 248 13.75 8.00 -3.80
N GLN A 249 14.39 9.03 -3.24
CA GLN A 249 15.11 10.04 -4.01
C GLN A 249 16.31 9.43 -4.75
N SER A 250 17.09 8.56 -4.10
CA SER A 250 18.23 7.89 -4.75
C SER A 250 17.81 7.02 -5.94
N ILE A 251 16.62 6.42 -5.89
CA ILE A 251 16.02 5.67 -7.02
C ILE A 251 15.48 6.65 -8.07
N TRP A 252 14.84 7.74 -7.65
CA TRP A 252 14.28 8.74 -8.56
C TRP A 252 15.34 9.38 -9.46
N ASP A 253 16.49 9.69 -8.88
CA ASP A 253 17.65 10.28 -9.56
C ASP A 253 18.50 9.21 -10.28
N SER A 254 18.03 7.96 -10.31
CA SER A 254 18.75 6.86 -10.93
C SER A 254 18.40 6.69 -12.41
N TYR A 255 19.40 6.88 -13.26
CA TYR A 255 19.37 6.67 -14.72
C TYR A 255 18.61 7.78 -15.49
N PRO A 256 18.99 8.05 -16.75
CA PRO A 256 18.28 9.02 -17.57
C PRO A 256 16.84 8.56 -17.84
N ALA A 257 15.86 9.45 -17.75
CA ALA A 257 14.43 9.19 -17.94
C ALA A 257 14.03 8.77 -19.39
N THR A 258 14.97 8.27 -20.19
CA THR A 258 14.79 7.89 -21.59
C THR A 258 15.29 6.48 -21.85
N GLY A 259 14.48 5.66 -22.56
CA GLY A 259 14.91 4.35 -23.09
C GLY A 259 14.27 3.10 -22.46
N TYR A 260 13.00 3.15 -22.04
CA TYR A 260 12.28 1.99 -21.45
C TYR A 260 11.32 1.29 -22.42
N GLU A 261 11.35 1.71 -23.69
CA GLU A 261 10.44 1.24 -24.73
C GLU A 261 10.82 -0.18 -25.18
N ASN A 262 12.12 -0.50 -25.20
CA ASN A 262 12.62 -1.86 -25.42
C ASN A 262 12.76 -2.61 -24.08
N GLU A 263 12.37 -3.88 -24.10
CA GLU A 263 12.52 -4.84 -23.01
C GLU A 263 13.98 -5.07 -22.60
N ASP A 264 14.91 -5.15 -23.57
CA ASP A 264 16.35 -5.31 -23.25
C ASP A 264 16.88 -4.12 -22.44
N SER A 265 16.50 -2.91 -22.83
CA SER A 265 16.86 -1.69 -22.11
C SER A 265 16.24 -1.68 -20.71
N TYR A 266 14.98 -2.11 -20.57
CA TYR A 266 14.34 -2.25 -19.26
C TYR A 266 15.12 -3.21 -18.34
N PHE A 267 15.52 -4.38 -18.83
CA PHE A 267 16.30 -5.34 -18.03
C PHE A 267 17.70 -4.81 -17.69
N HIS A 268 18.36 -4.12 -18.61
CA HIS A 268 19.62 -3.44 -18.34
C HIS A 268 19.49 -2.43 -17.19
N TYR A 269 18.47 -1.56 -17.21
CA TYR A 269 18.24 -0.60 -16.14
C TYR A 269 17.86 -1.26 -14.81
N ARG A 270 17.14 -2.39 -14.83
CA ARG A 270 16.86 -3.19 -13.61
C ARG A 270 18.15 -3.73 -12.98
N GLN A 271 19.13 -4.16 -13.78
CA GLN A 271 20.43 -4.59 -13.28
C GLN A 271 21.18 -3.42 -12.64
N LEU A 272 21.23 -2.28 -13.31
CA LEU A 272 21.85 -1.08 -12.73
C LEU A 272 21.16 -0.69 -11.42
N GLN A 273 19.83 -0.65 -11.40
CA GLN A 273 19.04 -0.38 -10.19
C GLN A 273 19.46 -1.30 -9.04
N THR A 274 19.63 -2.59 -9.31
CA THR A 274 20.11 -3.57 -8.31
C THR A 274 21.48 -3.19 -7.74
N VAL A 275 22.43 -2.77 -8.59
CA VAL A 275 23.76 -2.31 -8.15
C VAL A 275 23.66 -1.08 -7.25
N LYS A 276 22.85 -0.09 -7.62
CA LYS A 276 22.64 1.10 -6.79
C LYS A 276 21.98 0.80 -5.45
N LEU A 277 20.96 -0.06 -5.45
CA LEU A 277 20.30 -0.49 -4.21
C LEU A 277 21.28 -1.21 -3.29
N ALA A 278 22.15 -2.07 -3.83
CA ALA A 278 23.18 -2.74 -3.05
C ALA A 278 24.18 -1.73 -2.44
N ALA A 279 24.62 -0.75 -3.22
CA ALA A 279 25.50 0.32 -2.73
C ALA A 279 24.82 1.13 -1.62
N PHE A 280 23.59 1.60 -1.85
CA PHE A 280 22.83 2.37 -0.87
C PHE A 280 22.61 1.58 0.43
N LEU A 281 22.23 0.30 0.34
CA LEU A 281 22.08 -0.57 1.50
C LEU A 281 23.40 -0.72 2.26
N ASN A 282 24.51 -0.92 1.56
CA ASN A 282 25.84 -1.06 2.16
C ASN A 282 26.30 0.21 2.89
N ASP A 283 26.10 1.38 2.27
CA ASP A 283 26.51 2.68 2.82
C ASP A 283 25.66 3.07 4.04
N ASN A 284 24.42 2.55 4.14
CA ASN A 284 23.47 2.90 5.19
C ASN A 284 23.17 1.74 6.16
N ARG A 285 23.97 0.66 6.21
CA ARG A 285 23.67 -0.56 7.00
C ARG A 285 23.28 -0.29 8.45
N SER A 286 23.98 0.63 9.12
CA SER A 286 23.69 0.98 10.53
C SER A 286 22.31 1.64 10.68
N ARG A 287 21.93 2.51 9.74
CA ARG A 287 20.62 3.17 9.70
C ARG A 287 19.51 2.14 9.46
N TYR A 288 19.71 1.21 8.51
CA TYR A 288 18.78 0.11 8.26
C TYR A 288 18.56 -0.76 9.51
N ARG A 289 19.65 -1.16 10.18
CA ARG A 289 19.55 -1.95 11.41
C ARG A 289 18.75 -1.19 12.48
N ALA A 290 19.09 0.07 12.72
CA ALA A 290 18.42 0.89 13.73
C ALA A 290 16.92 1.07 13.44
N ALA A 291 16.55 1.34 12.19
CA ALA A 291 15.17 1.48 11.77
C ALA A 291 14.37 0.18 11.99
N ARG A 292 14.88 -0.95 11.51
CA ARG A 292 14.20 -2.26 11.68
C ARG A 292 14.11 -2.68 13.13
N GLU A 293 15.19 -2.51 13.88
CA GLU A 293 15.24 -2.86 15.30
C GLU A 293 14.25 -2.00 16.10
N HIS A 294 14.17 -0.69 15.83
CA HIS A 294 13.18 0.19 16.44
C HIS A 294 11.76 -0.33 16.24
N GLU A 295 11.40 -0.70 15.01
CA GLU A 295 10.07 -1.22 14.74
C GLU A 295 9.79 -2.55 15.43
N LEU A 296 10.74 -3.48 15.44
CA LEU A 296 10.57 -4.79 16.06
C LEU A 296 10.45 -4.71 17.58
N HIS A 297 11.17 -3.80 18.24
CA HIS A 297 11.03 -3.56 19.68
C HIS A 297 9.66 -2.99 20.05
N SER A 298 8.98 -2.30 19.13
CA SER A 298 7.63 -1.77 19.36
C SER A 298 6.54 -2.85 19.36
N LEU A 299 6.85 -4.04 18.84
CA LEU A 299 5.89 -5.13 18.69
C LEU A 299 5.75 -5.97 19.97
N ALA A 300 4.55 -6.49 20.18
CA ALA A 300 4.32 -7.45 21.25
C ALA A 300 5.11 -8.74 21.00
N GLN A 301 5.45 -9.44 22.08
CA GLN A 301 6.03 -10.78 21.96
C GLN A 301 5.02 -11.74 21.31
N PRO A 302 5.47 -12.74 20.53
CA PRO A 302 4.59 -13.72 19.93
C PRO A 302 3.74 -14.38 21.02
N PRO A 303 2.40 -14.36 20.85
CA PRO A 303 1.52 -15.01 21.79
C PRO A 303 1.83 -16.51 21.86
N ALA A 304 1.51 -17.13 22.99
CA ALA A 304 1.53 -18.59 23.11
C ALA A 304 0.72 -19.23 21.94
N PRO A 305 0.97 -20.50 21.56
CA PRO A 305 0.38 -21.16 20.37
C PRO A 305 -1.14 -21.03 20.17
N ALA A 306 -1.89 -20.63 21.20
CA ALA A 306 -3.32 -20.31 21.18
C ALA A 306 -3.75 -19.30 20.10
N THR A 307 -2.89 -18.38 19.64
CA THR A 307 -3.23 -17.38 18.61
C THR A 307 -3.33 -17.91 17.18
N LEU A 308 -2.98 -19.17 16.95
CA LEU A 308 -3.20 -19.86 15.67
C LEU A 308 -4.33 -20.90 15.77
N SER A 309 -5.19 -20.80 16.80
CA SER A 309 -6.38 -21.65 16.87
C SER A 309 -7.24 -21.47 15.60
N GLY A 310 -7.57 -22.58 14.94
CA GLY A 310 -8.30 -22.59 13.67
C GLY A 310 -7.44 -22.27 12.43
N PHE A 311 -6.12 -22.15 12.57
CA PHE A 311 -5.19 -22.07 11.44
C PHE A 311 -4.53 -23.42 11.20
N LYS A 312 -4.42 -23.79 9.92
CA LYS A 312 -3.65 -24.94 9.46
C LYS A 312 -2.34 -24.47 8.84
N GLU A 313 -1.24 -25.02 9.34
CA GLU A 313 0.08 -24.83 8.73
C GLU A 313 0.13 -25.53 7.39
N LEU A 314 0.55 -24.81 6.35
CA LEU A 314 0.65 -25.35 4.99
C LEU A 314 2.10 -25.56 4.53
N THR A 315 3.08 -25.01 5.25
CA THR A 315 4.50 -25.11 4.90
C THR A 315 5.35 -25.37 6.14
N THR A 316 6.49 -26.01 5.98
CA THR A 316 7.52 -26.09 7.02
C THR A 316 8.60 -25.01 6.81
N ALA A 317 9.57 -24.91 7.73
CA ALA A 317 10.65 -23.93 7.63
C ALA A 317 11.65 -24.24 6.50
N GLU A 318 11.61 -25.46 5.98
CA GLU A 318 12.45 -25.97 4.90
C GLU A 318 11.86 -25.69 3.52
N ASP A 319 10.55 -25.42 3.44
CA ASP A 319 9.89 -25.09 2.17
C ASP A 319 10.37 -23.71 1.66
N ASP A 320 10.78 -23.65 0.40
CA ASP A 320 11.15 -22.39 -0.25
C ASP A 320 9.96 -21.72 -0.93
N ILE A 321 9.04 -21.21 -0.10
CA ILE A 321 7.81 -20.58 -0.63
C ILE A 321 8.01 -19.14 -1.08
N THR A 322 9.11 -18.49 -0.70
CA THR A 322 9.38 -17.08 -0.99
C THR A 322 10.59 -16.96 -1.92
N PRO A 323 10.39 -17.02 -3.25
CA PRO A 323 11.47 -16.75 -4.18
C PRO A 323 11.94 -15.31 -3.97
N TYR A 324 13.24 -15.06 -4.11
CA TYR A 324 13.86 -13.74 -3.92
C TYR A 324 13.86 -13.20 -2.47
N ARG A 325 13.76 -14.09 -1.47
CA ARG A 325 13.93 -13.75 -0.04
C ARG A 325 15.28 -13.10 0.30
N ASP A 326 16.27 -13.31 -0.56
CA ASP A 326 17.64 -12.80 -0.52
C ASP A 326 17.90 -11.71 -1.57
N SER A 327 16.84 -11.15 -2.19
CA SER A 327 17.03 -10.09 -3.17
C SER A 327 17.44 -8.78 -2.54
N VAL A 328 18.40 -8.12 -3.18
CA VAL A 328 18.85 -6.75 -2.84
C VAL A 328 17.67 -5.77 -2.84
N TYR A 329 16.69 -5.94 -3.72
CA TYR A 329 15.53 -5.06 -3.77
C TYR A 329 14.72 -5.11 -2.48
N ASN A 330 14.33 -6.29 -2.02
CA ASN A 330 13.59 -6.43 -0.75
C ASN A 330 14.46 -6.00 0.43
N ALA A 331 15.74 -6.38 0.43
CA ALA A 331 16.70 -5.99 1.45
C ALA A 331 16.90 -4.48 1.57
N ALA A 332 16.79 -3.72 0.47
CA ALA A 332 16.89 -2.26 0.50
C ALA A 332 15.53 -1.59 0.76
N THR A 333 14.42 -2.14 0.28
CA THR A 333 13.13 -1.44 0.33
C THR A 333 12.26 -1.81 1.53
N PHE A 334 12.55 -2.93 2.22
CA PHE A 334 11.74 -3.39 3.34
C PHE A 334 12.35 -2.97 4.69
N LEU A 335 11.57 -2.16 5.42
CA LEU A 335 11.87 -1.63 6.74
C LEU A 335 10.82 -2.06 7.78
N TYR A 336 9.66 -2.55 7.34
CA TYR A 336 8.55 -2.96 8.21
C TYR A 336 8.21 -4.45 8.06
N PRO A 337 7.87 -5.14 9.16
CA PRO A 337 7.43 -6.54 9.15
C PRO A 337 6.31 -6.89 8.17
N ARG A 338 5.38 -5.95 7.97
CA ARG A 338 4.18 -6.14 7.15
C ARG A 338 4.49 -6.12 5.65
N GLN A 339 5.60 -5.51 5.23
CA GLN A 339 6.07 -5.58 3.84
C GLN A 339 6.49 -7.01 3.50
N TRP A 340 7.23 -7.68 4.40
CA TRP A 340 7.55 -9.08 4.26
C TRP A 340 6.31 -9.97 4.32
N ALA A 341 5.35 -9.69 5.20
CA ALA A 341 4.09 -10.44 5.23
C ALA A 341 3.35 -10.38 3.87
N ALA A 342 3.24 -9.19 3.27
CA ALA A 342 2.66 -9.04 1.94
C ALA A 342 3.44 -9.79 0.87
N ALA A 343 4.78 -9.74 0.90
CA ALA A 343 5.63 -10.48 -0.04
C ALA A 343 5.49 -11.99 0.10
N ILE A 344 5.42 -12.51 1.33
CA ILE A 344 5.20 -13.94 1.62
C ILE A 344 3.80 -14.38 1.16
N GLN A 345 2.77 -13.58 1.41
CA GLN A 345 1.41 -13.85 0.93
C GLN A 345 1.34 -13.92 -0.60
N MET A 346 2.00 -12.97 -1.28
CA MET A 346 2.14 -12.98 -2.75
C MET A 346 2.91 -14.20 -3.25
N ALA A 347 3.95 -14.61 -2.54
CA ALA A 347 4.73 -15.77 -2.91
C ALA A 347 3.95 -17.08 -2.71
N ALA A 348 3.17 -17.17 -1.63
CA ALA A 348 2.27 -18.28 -1.34
C ALA A 348 1.20 -18.47 -2.43
N LEU A 349 0.68 -17.39 -3.03
CA LEU A 349 -0.20 -17.46 -4.21
C LEU A 349 0.43 -18.29 -5.33
N SER A 350 1.68 -17.99 -5.68
CA SER A 350 2.42 -18.70 -6.73
C SER A 350 2.74 -20.14 -6.31
N TYR A 351 3.20 -20.34 -5.08
CA TYR A 351 3.60 -21.65 -4.56
C TYR A 351 2.43 -22.64 -4.51
N PHE A 352 1.28 -22.20 -3.99
CA PHE A 352 0.08 -23.03 -3.86
C PHE A 352 -0.86 -22.96 -5.06
N GLN A 353 -0.53 -22.15 -6.08
CA GLN A 353 -1.39 -21.88 -7.22
C GLN A 353 -2.81 -21.46 -6.80
N LEU A 354 -2.92 -20.60 -5.77
CA LEU A 354 -4.22 -20.12 -5.32
C LEU A 354 -4.91 -19.37 -6.47
N ASN A 355 -6.24 -19.44 -6.54
CA ASN A 355 -6.94 -18.64 -7.52
C ASN A 355 -6.91 -17.15 -7.12
N THR A 356 -7.09 -16.26 -8.09
CA THR A 356 -7.01 -14.81 -7.86
C THR A 356 -8.10 -14.29 -6.92
N LYS A 357 -9.27 -14.96 -6.83
CA LYS A 357 -10.35 -14.56 -5.92
C LYS A 357 -9.97 -14.82 -4.47
N ASP A 358 -9.35 -15.95 -4.17
CA ASP A 358 -8.91 -16.30 -2.81
C ASP A 358 -7.83 -15.34 -2.31
N TYR A 359 -6.90 -14.97 -3.19
CA TYR A 359 -5.90 -13.96 -2.85
C TYR A 359 -6.52 -12.59 -2.59
N ALA A 360 -7.39 -12.11 -3.49
CA ALA A 360 -8.08 -10.83 -3.29
C ALA A 360 -8.90 -10.81 -2.01
N ARG A 361 -9.56 -11.93 -1.67
CA ARG A 361 -10.27 -12.09 -0.40
C ARG A 361 -9.34 -11.95 0.80
N ARG A 362 -8.17 -12.59 0.81
CA ARG A 362 -7.19 -12.44 1.90
C ARG A 362 -6.70 -11.00 2.05
N VAL A 363 -6.37 -10.34 0.94
CA VAL A 363 -5.93 -8.93 0.98
C VAL A 363 -7.04 -8.02 1.48
N GLN A 364 -8.27 -8.19 1.01
CA GLN A 364 -9.43 -7.43 1.50
C GLN A 364 -9.64 -7.62 2.99
N HIS A 365 -9.55 -8.87 3.48
CA HIS A 365 -9.65 -9.15 4.91
C HIS A 365 -8.52 -8.50 5.71
N ASN A 366 -7.28 -8.51 5.22
CA ASN A 366 -6.17 -7.85 5.90
C ASN A 366 -6.32 -6.31 5.90
N ALA A 367 -6.92 -5.73 4.85
CA ALA A 367 -7.22 -4.30 4.81
C ALA A 367 -8.31 -3.89 5.82
N ILE A 368 -9.34 -4.73 6.01
CA ILE A 368 -10.43 -4.47 6.96
C ILE A 368 -10.03 -4.81 8.39
N PHE A 369 -9.65 -6.07 8.63
CA PHE A 369 -9.39 -6.60 9.97
C PHE A 369 -7.97 -6.35 10.48
N GLY A 370 -7.08 -5.84 9.63
CA GLY A 370 -5.70 -5.57 9.98
C GLY A 370 -4.84 -6.83 10.04
N LEU A 371 -3.56 -6.59 10.35
CA LEU A 371 -2.55 -7.62 10.52
C LEU A 371 -1.84 -7.37 11.84
N ASN A 372 -1.91 -8.33 12.75
CA ASN A 372 -1.23 -8.26 14.03
C ASN A 372 0.21 -8.78 13.85
N SER A 373 1.18 -7.92 14.14
CA SER A 373 2.59 -8.26 14.06
C SER A 373 3.17 -8.50 15.45
N TYR A 374 4.00 -9.53 15.56
CA TYR A 374 4.72 -9.89 16.79
C TYR A 374 6.17 -10.16 16.46
N ALA A 375 7.06 -9.92 17.43
CA ALA A 375 8.48 -10.14 17.21
C ALA A 375 9.18 -10.65 18.47
N ARG A 376 10.11 -11.59 18.27
CA ARG A 376 10.98 -12.14 19.31
C ARG A 376 12.42 -12.11 18.85
N ARG A 377 13.29 -11.47 19.64
CA ARG A 377 14.72 -11.46 19.37
C ARG A 377 15.29 -12.87 19.55
N LEU A 378 16.01 -13.37 18.54
CA LEU A 378 16.70 -14.65 18.60
C LEU A 378 18.17 -14.47 18.98
N ASN A 379 18.82 -13.45 18.40
CA ASN A 379 20.19 -13.04 18.71
C ASN A 379 20.40 -11.54 18.37
N ASP A 380 21.64 -11.09 18.20
CA ASP A 380 21.96 -9.68 17.96
C ASP A 380 21.54 -9.13 16.60
N ASN A 381 21.35 -10.02 15.62
CA ASN A 381 21.03 -9.66 14.24
C ASN A 381 19.74 -10.30 13.74
N GLU A 382 19.26 -11.37 14.38
CA GLU A 382 18.10 -12.13 13.90
C GLU A 382 16.91 -12.02 14.85
N TRP A 383 15.75 -11.81 14.24
CA TRP A 383 14.46 -11.76 14.92
C TRP A 383 13.48 -12.72 14.27
N GLU A 384 12.75 -13.47 15.08
CA GLU A 384 11.57 -14.19 14.62
C GLU A 384 10.39 -13.23 14.59
N VAL A 385 9.73 -13.15 13.44
CA VAL A 385 8.64 -12.22 13.20
C VAL A 385 7.40 -12.99 12.77
N TRP A 386 6.29 -12.71 13.45
CA TRP A 386 4.99 -13.28 13.16
C TRP A 386 4.06 -12.20 12.66
N ASN A 387 3.25 -12.52 11.66
CA ASN A 387 2.16 -11.69 11.19
C ASN A 387 0.90 -12.53 11.09
N VAL A 388 -0.16 -12.14 11.79
CA VAL A 388 -1.41 -12.91 11.92
C VAL A 388 -2.58 -12.04 11.49
N GLY A 389 -3.20 -12.40 10.37
CA GLY A 389 -4.37 -11.75 9.80
C GLY A 389 -5.65 -12.54 10.08
N ALA A 390 -6.75 -12.13 9.45
CA ALA A 390 -8.04 -12.79 9.67
C ALA A 390 -8.16 -14.16 8.98
N LEU A 391 -7.44 -14.34 7.85
CA LEU A 391 -7.54 -15.53 6.98
C LEU A 391 -6.19 -16.22 6.75
N ASP A 392 -5.07 -15.55 7.00
CA ASP A 392 -3.74 -16.12 6.88
C ASP A 392 -2.77 -15.61 7.96
N ALA A 393 -1.67 -16.34 8.13
CA ALA A 393 -0.58 -15.94 8.99
C ALA A 393 0.75 -16.39 8.41
N CYS A 394 1.84 -15.70 8.76
CA CYS A 394 3.18 -16.10 8.40
C CYS A 394 4.18 -15.86 9.54
N CYS A 395 5.25 -16.65 9.53
CA CYS A 395 6.39 -16.54 10.43
C CYS A 395 7.65 -16.58 9.57
N TYR A 396 8.66 -15.82 9.96
CA TYR A 396 9.98 -15.85 9.32
C TYR A 396 11.04 -15.36 10.29
N VAL A 397 12.30 -15.68 10.01
CA VAL A 397 13.46 -15.08 10.68
C VAL A 397 13.99 -13.97 9.80
N TRP A 398 14.12 -12.77 10.35
CA TRP A 398 14.65 -11.59 9.67
C TRP A 398 16.04 -11.24 10.20
N ASP A 399 17.04 -11.25 9.31
CA ASP A 399 18.36 -10.70 9.59
C ASP A 399 18.34 -9.19 9.36
N LEU A 400 18.53 -8.42 10.42
CA LEU A 400 18.46 -6.95 10.38
C LEU A 400 19.65 -6.32 9.65
N MET A 401 20.80 -7.01 9.60
CA MET A 401 22.01 -6.52 8.96
C MET A 401 21.95 -6.70 7.44
N SER A 402 21.58 -7.90 6.97
CA SER A 402 21.46 -8.17 5.53
C SER A 402 20.11 -7.71 4.97
N GLY A 403 19.07 -7.67 5.79
CA GLY A 403 17.70 -7.42 5.37
C GLY A 403 16.99 -8.63 4.80
N HIS A 404 17.66 -9.79 4.70
CA HIS A 404 17.10 -11.02 4.15
C HIS A 404 16.27 -11.80 5.17
N ILE A 405 15.37 -12.65 4.67
CA ILE A 405 14.57 -13.54 5.52
C ILE A 405 14.88 -15.02 5.26
N SER A 406 14.62 -15.85 6.28
CA SER A 406 14.74 -17.31 6.22
C SER A 406 13.64 -17.99 7.05
N LYS A 407 13.57 -19.32 6.97
CA LYS A 407 12.64 -20.16 7.75
C LYS A 407 11.19 -19.70 7.66
N VAL A 408 10.76 -19.38 6.44
CA VAL A 408 9.40 -18.88 6.19
C VAL A 408 8.40 -20.00 6.40
N ARG A 409 7.38 -19.73 7.20
CA ARG A 409 6.26 -20.63 7.46
C ARG A 409 4.95 -19.91 7.19
N TYR A 410 3.96 -20.61 6.64
CA TYR A 410 2.69 -20.03 6.23
C TYR A 410 1.50 -20.86 6.70
N TRP A 411 0.47 -20.17 7.21
CA TRP A 411 -0.76 -20.76 7.70
C TRP A 411 -1.96 -20.14 7.01
N VAL A 412 -3.02 -20.93 6.86
CA VAL A 412 -4.32 -20.47 6.37
C VAL A 412 -5.38 -20.88 7.37
N ARG A 413 -6.35 -19.99 7.61
CA ARG A 413 -7.48 -20.29 8.48
C ARG A 413 -8.33 -21.40 7.86
N GLU A 414 -8.62 -22.43 8.62
CA GLU A 414 -9.55 -23.47 8.22
C GLU A 414 -10.94 -22.86 8.11
N GLU A 415 -11.55 -22.95 6.92
CA GLU A 415 -12.93 -22.52 6.77
C GLU A 415 -13.83 -23.46 7.58
N THR A 416 -14.49 -22.94 8.61
CA THR A 416 -15.65 -23.61 9.17
C THR A 416 -16.65 -23.77 8.05
N LYS A 417 -16.83 -25.02 7.58
CA LYS A 417 -17.90 -25.39 6.66
C LYS A 417 -19.22 -24.96 7.32
N SER A 418 -19.77 -23.84 6.85
CA SER A 418 -21.07 -23.32 7.26
C SER A 418 -22.17 -23.94 6.41
#